data_AF-G3IVA9-F1
#
_entry.id   AF-G3IVA9-F1
#
_cell.length_a   1.000
_cell.length_b   1.000
_cell.length_c   1.000
_cell.angle_alpha   90.00
_cell.angle_beta   90.00
_cell.angle_gamma   90.00
#
_symmetry.space_group_name_H-M   'P 1'
#
loop_
_entity.id
_entity.type
_entity.pdbx_description
1 polymer ?
#
loop_
_entity_poly.entity_id
_entity_poly.type
_entity_poly.pdbx_seq_one_letter_code
_entity_poly.pdbx_strand_id
1 'polypeptide(L)'
;MLFTDPAAIIILIGTITAALGALWAADSQNESTNELKAMQEKINTRNEEIIKLNREIGNLSHHTMNMVTGGNSYAYILFSNNESESVENMQLGNIFLIHEGQYPLYDLTIQITDIDTFKNEKIINVGNIGSIQHIKHWPLNYAINFNLHGKSSQRFNIFFYARNGTWYQQLIYKKLKSKWYVATRVVRSNEQGSVDVLFKDISPNFPIHEQDIIWQ
;
A
#
# COMPACT_ATOMS: atom_id res chain seq x y z
N MET A 1 -61.78 72.04 11.32
CA MET A 1 -61.30 72.05 12.73
C MET A 1 -59.79 71.91 12.65
N LEU A 2 -59.09 73.04 12.69
CA LEU A 2 -57.66 73.15 12.43
C LEU A 2 -56.89 72.75 13.69
N PHE A 3 -55.86 71.91 13.54
CA PHE A 3 -54.90 71.60 14.58
C PHE A 3 -54.14 72.89 14.96
N THR A 4 -54.55 73.56 16.03
CA THR A 4 -53.87 74.76 16.57
C THR A 4 -53.23 74.50 17.93
N ASP A 5 -52.91 73.25 18.24
CA ASP A 5 -52.05 72.94 19.39
C ASP A 5 -50.61 72.74 18.89
N PRO A 6 -49.69 73.68 19.16
CA PRO A 6 -48.29 73.58 18.72
C PRO A 6 -47.61 72.29 19.18
N ALA A 7 -48.06 71.67 20.27
CA ALA A 7 -47.55 70.38 20.72
C ALA A 7 -47.85 69.23 19.74
N ALA A 8 -49.04 69.21 19.12
CA ALA A 8 -49.45 68.14 18.20
C ALA A 8 -48.63 68.16 16.89
N ILE A 9 -48.26 69.35 16.39
CA ILE A 9 -47.45 69.51 15.19
C ILE A 9 -46.02 69.00 15.43
N ILE A 10 -45.44 69.30 16.61
CA ILE A 10 -44.09 68.84 16.99
C ILE A 10 -44.05 67.31 17.11
N ILE A 11 -45.07 66.71 17.72
CA ILE A 11 -45.18 65.25 17.85
C ILE A 11 -45.29 64.59 16.47
N LEU A 12 -46.09 65.16 15.56
CA LEU A 12 -46.25 64.63 14.20
C LEU A 12 -44.91 64.68 13.44
N ILE A 13 -44.20 65.80 13.47
CA ILE A 13 -42.90 65.95 12.80
C ILE A 13 -41.88 64.98 13.38
N GLY A 14 -41.79 64.87 14.71
CA GLY A 14 -40.89 63.92 15.39
C GLY A 14 -41.19 62.45 15.05
N THR A 15 -42.47 62.11 14.90
CA THR A 15 -42.90 60.75 14.51
C THR A 15 -42.52 60.44 13.07
N ILE A 16 -42.69 61.40 12.15
CA ILE A 16 -42.32 61.24 10.74
C ILE A 16 -40.80 61.10 10.58
N THR A 17 -39.99 61.93 11.26
CA THR A 17 -38.53 61.80 11.22
C THR A 17 -38.05 60.48 11.84
N ALA A 18 -38.66 60.04 12.94
CA ALA A 18 -38.35 58.74 13.53
C ALA A 18 -38.70 57.57 12.58
N ALA A 19 -39.86 57.61 11.91
CA ALA A 19 -40.27 56.59 10.95
C ALA A 19 -39.35 56.54 9.72
N LEU A 20 -38.96 57.71 9.18
CA LEU A 20 -38.01 57.79 8.07
C LEU A 20 -36.62 57.28 8.47
N GLY A 21 -36.16 57.61 9.68
CA GLY A 21 -34.91 57.08 10.22
C GLY A 21 -34.94 55.56 10.41
N ALA A 22 -36.06 55.02 10.89
CA ALA A 22 -36.24 53.57 11.06
C ALA A 22 -36.26 52.83 9.71
N LEU A 23 -36.91 53.39 8.68
CA LEU A 23 -36.94 52.79 7.34
C LEU A 23 -35.55 52.79 6.70
N TRP A 24 -34.81 53.89 6.79
CA TRP A 24 -33.45 53.96 6.26
C TRP A 24 -32.48 53.03 7.00
N ALA A 25 -32.60 52.95 8.32
CA ALA A 25 -31.84 52.01 9.13
C ALA A 25 -32.16 50.56 8.76
N ALA A 26 -33.44 50.21 8.53
CA ALA A 26 -33.85 48.88 8.12
C ALA A 26 -33.31 48.51 6.73
N ASP A 27 -33.34 49.43 5.76
CA ASP A 27 -32.81 49.21 4.41
C ASP A 27 -31.28 49.00 4.43
N SER A 28 -30.55 49.88 5.12
CA SER A 28 -29.09 49.76 5.29
C SER A 28 -28.68 48.48 6.04
N GLN A 29 -29.49 48.04 7.02
CA GLN A 29 -29.25 46.80 7.74
C GLN A 29 -29.49 45.57 6.85
N ASN A 30 -30.48 45.59 5.96
CA ASN A 30 -30.72 44.50 5.01
C ASN A 30 -29.55 44.32 4.03
N GLU A 31 -29.00 45.42 3.51
CA GLU A 31 -27.82 45.37 2.63
C GLU A 31 -26.61 44.74 3.35
N SER A 32 -26.30 45.20 4.55
CA SER A 32 -25.19 44.67 5.36
C SER A 32 -25.38 43.17 5.69
N THR A 33 -26.61 42.74 6.00
CA THR A 33 -26.87 41.32 6.28
C THR A 33 -26.75 40.43 5.03
N ASN A 34 -27.09 40.95 3.84
CA ASN A 34 -26.90 40.24 2.58
C ASN A 34 -25.41 40.11 2.23
N GLU A 35 -24.62 41.17 2.45
CA GLU A 35 -23.16 41.10 2.28
C GLU A 35 -22.51 40.10 3.24
N LEU A 36 -22.93 40.09 4.52
CA LEU A 36 -22.44 39.12 5.50
C LEU A 36 -22.78 37.68 5.09
N LYS A 37 -23.97 37.43 4.55
CA LYS A 37 -24.35 36.11 4.02
C LYS A 37 -23.48 35.71 2.83
N ALA A 38 -23.31 36.60 1.85
CA ALA A 38 -22.47 36.33 0.67
C ALA A 38 -21.00 36.09 1.06
N MET A 39 -20.48 36.85 2.04
CA MET A 39 -19.15 36.66 2.57
C MET A 39 -19.02 35.34 3.34
N GLN A 40 -20.04 34.96 4.12
CA GLN A 40 -20.08 33.68 4.82
C GLN A 40 -20.11 32.50 3.85
N GLU A 41 -20.91 32.58 2.79
CA GLU A 41 -20.93 31.57 1.71
C GLU A 41 -19.56 31.45 1.06
N LYS A 42 -18.92 32.58 0.72
CA LYS A 42 -17.57 32.58 0.14
C LYS A 42 -16.53 31.99 1.08
N ILE A 43 -16.62 32.24 2.39
CA ILE A 43 -15.76 31.62 3.41
C ILE A 43 -16.00 30.11 3.44
N ASN A 44 -17.25 29.66 3.43
CA ASN A 44 -17.58 28.24 3.45
C ASN A 44 -17.03 27.52 2.21
N THR A 45 -17.22 28.06 1.01
CA THR A 45 -16.66 27.49 -0.23
C THR A 45 -15.14 27.42 -0.18
N ARG A 46 -14.47 28.48 0.29
CA ARG A 46 -13.01 28.48 0.44
C ARG A 46 -12.54 27.44 1.46
N ASN A 47 -13.26 27.27 2.56
CA ASN A 47 -12.94 26.24 3.56
C ASN A 47 -13.08 24.84 2.97
N GLU A 48 -14.10 24.58 2.16
CA GLU A 48 -14.28 23.29 1.46
C GLU A 48 -13.13 23.02 0.48
N GLU A 49 -12.72 24.03 -0.28
CA GLU A 49 -11.58 23.94 -1.20
C GLU A 49 -10.28 23.66 -0.46
N ILE A 50 -10.02 24.36 0.66
CA ILE A 50 -8.86 24.12 1.53
C ILE A 50 -8.86 22.68 2.05
N ILE A 51 -10.02 22.17 2.52
CA ILE A 51 -10.13 20.79 2.99
C ILE A 51 -9.81 19.81 1.87
N LYS A 52 -10.30 20.06 0.65
CA LYS A 52 -10.02 19.21 -0.52
C LYS A 52 -8.52 19.21 -0.86
N LEU A 53 -7.89 20.38 -0.95
CA LEU A 53 -6.47 20.52 -1.25
C LEU A 53 -5.59 19.86 -0.17
N ASN A 54 -5.95 20.00 1.10
CA ASN A 54 -5.23 19.35 2.19
C ASN A 54 -5.31 17.81 2.10
N ARG A 55 -6.46 17.26 1.71
CA ARG A 55 -6.59 15.81 1.45
C ARG A 55 -5.73 15.38 0.27
N GLU A 56 -5.70 16.15 -0.80
CA GLU A 56 -4.89 15.86 -1.99
C GLU A 56 -3.40 15.89 -1.68
N ILE A 57 -2.93 16.90 -0.94
CA ILE A 57 -1.55 16.97 -0.44
C ILE A 57 -1.22 15.76 0.43
N GLY A 58 -2.12 15.37 1.34
CA GLY A 58 -1.96 14.17 2.15
C GLY A 58 -1.77 12.92 1.31
N ASN A 59 -2.63 12.72 0.30
CA ASN A 59 -2.57 11.57 -0.60
C ASN A 59 -1.27 11.55 -1.42
N LEU A 60 -0.89 12.70 -2.00
CA LEU A 60 0.33 12.81 -2.80
C LEU A 60 1.59 12.62 -1.96
N SER A 61 1.58 13.12 -0.72
CA SER A 61 2.66 12.90 0.25
C SER A 61 2.81 11.42 0.58
N HIS A 62 1.70 10.72 0.89
CA HIS A 62 1.72 9.27 1.09
C HIS A 62 2.23 8.51 -0.13
N HIS A 63 1.80 8.89 -1.34
CA HIS A 63 2.25 8.26 -2.57
C HIS A 63 3.74 8.47 -2.81
N THR A 64 4.23 9.70 -2.61
CA THR A 64 5.67 10.04 -2.72
C THR A 64 6.50 9.25 -1.72
N MET A 65 6.03 9.17 -0.47
CA MET A 65 6.70 8.39 0.57
C MET A 65 6.78 6.91 0.19
N ASN A 66 5.67 6.31 -0.26
CA ASN A 66 5.65 4.93 -0.71
C ASN A 66 6.52 4.70 -1.96
N MET A 67 6.60 5.66 -2.87
CA MET A 67 7.45 5.58 -4.07
C MET A 67 8.94 5.58 -3.73
N VAL A 68 9.34 6.20 -2.62
CA VAL A 68 10.73 6.26 -2.15
C VAL A 68 11.08 5.06 -1.26
N THR A 69 10.14 4.60 -0.43
CA THR A 69 10.37 3.48 0.50
C THR A 69 10.12 2.11 -0.13
N GLY A 70 9.26 2.04 -1.15
CA GLY A 70 8.70 0.80 -1.70
C GLY A 70 7.34 0.42 -1.12
N GLY A 71 6.78 1.24 -0.22
CA GLY A 71 5.41 1.12 0.26
C GLY A 71 5.08 -0.30 0.74
N ASN A 72 3.96 -0.84 0.29
CA ASN A 72 3.51 -2.19 0.62
C ASN A 72 4.00 -3.29 -0.34
N SER A 73 4.86 -2.97 -1.32
CA SER A 73 5.35 -3.95 -2.27
C SER A 73 6.20 -5.03 -1.60
N TYR A 74 6.28 -6.19 -2.25
CA TYR A 74 7.12 -7.31 -1.83
C TYR A 74 7.60 -8.09 -3.05
N ALA A 75 8.54 -9.00 -2.84
CA ALA A 75 9.03 -9.89 -3.89
C ALA A 75 9.13 -11.33 -3.40
N TYR A 76 9.09 -12.27 -4.32
CA TYR A 76 9.29 -13.68 -4.03
C TYR A 76 9.99 -14.38 -5.18
N ILE A 77 10.58 -15.53 -4.89
CA ILE A 77 11.31 -16.32 -5.87
C ILE A 77 10.47 -17.53 -6.29
N LEU A 78 10.44 -17.79 -7.60
CA LEU A 78 10.06 -19.08 -8.14
C LEU A 78 11.28 -19.70 -8.81
N PHE A 79 11.52 -20.99 -8.57
CA PHE A 79 12.51 -21.73 -9.33
C PHE A 79 11.83 -22.34 -10.55
N SER A 80 12.44 -22.15 -11.72
CA SER A 80 12.06 -22.89 -12.92
C SER A 80 12.53 -24.33 -12.80
N ASN A 81 11.66 -25.25 -13.19
CA ASN A 81 12.05 -26.63 -13.42
C ASN A 81 12.50 -26.73 -14.87
N ASN A 82 13.74 -27.14 -15.10
CA ASN A 82 14.12 -27.57 -16.44
C ASN A 82 13.42 -28.92 -16.67
N GLU A 83 12.47 -28.97 -17.60
CA GLU A 83 11.66 -30.16 -17.96
C GLU A 83 12.48 -31.27 -18.65
N SER A 84 13.71 -31.56 -18.18
CA SER A 84 14.41 -32.75 -18.62
C SER A 84 13.80 -33.96 -17.91
N GLU A 85 13.09 -34.80 -18.67
CA GLU A 85 12.29 -35.97 -18.27
C GLU A 85 13.02 -37.03 -17.41
N SER A 86 14.31 -36.88 -17.14
CA SER A 86 15.05 -37.67 -16.15
C SER A 86 14.90 -37.09 -14.74
N VAL A 87 13.78 -37.44 -14.12
CA VAL A 87 13.28 -37.09 -12.77
C VAL A 87 14.27 -37.22 -11.60
N GLU A 88 15.40 -37.91 -11.77
CA GLU A 88 16.34 -38.16 -10.68
C GLU A 88 17.18 -36.92 -10.34
N ASN A 89 17.43 -36.03 -11.30
CA ASN A 89 18.36 -34.90 -11.14
C ASN A 89 17.66 -33.55 -11.39
N MET A 90 16.72 -33.17 -10.51
CA MET A 90 16.18 -31.82 -10.52
C MET A 90 17.27 -30.84 -10.07
N GLN A 91 17.71 -29.99 -10.99
CA GLN A 91 18.55 -28.83 -10.71
C GLN A 91 17.68 -27.58 -10.82
N LEU A 92 17.61 -26.81 -9.73
CA LEU A 92 16.96 -25.51 -9.71
C LEU A 92 17.86 -24.50 -10.44
N GLY A 93 17.81 -24.51 -11.78
CA GLY A 93 18.76 -23.78 -12.62
C GLY A 93 18.40 -22.32 -12.87
N ASN A 94 17.10 -22.01 -12.99
CA ASN A 94 16.64 -20.64 -13.23
C ASN A 94 15.82 -20.13 -12.04
N ILE A 95 16.13 -18.92 -11.61
CA ILE A 95 15.44 -18.19 -10.55
C ILE A 95 14.65 -17.06 -11.21
N PHE A 96 13.34 -17.06 -11.00
CA PHE A 96 12.48 -15.93 -11.31
C PHE A 96 12.25 -15.15 -10.03
N LEU A 97 12.63 -13.88 -10.04
CA LEU A 97 12.26 -12.94 -9.00
C LEU A 97 10.99 -12.23 -9.45
N ILE A 98 9.91 -12.42 -8.71
CA ILE A 98 8.61 -11.82 -8.97
C ILE A 98 8.40 -10.70 -7.97
N HIS A 99 8.07 -9.52 -8.49
CA HIS A 99 7.72 -8.33 -7.72
C HIS A 99 6.21 -8.14 -7.74
N GLU A 100 5.60 -7.98 -6.56
CA GLU A 100 4.18 -7.71 -6.38
C GLU A 100 3.98 -6.42 -5.58
N GLY A 101 3.22 -5.49 -6.15
CA GLY A 101 2.94 -4.19 -5.56
C GLY A 101 3.05 -3.05 -6.57
N GLN A 102 2.67 -1.85 -6.13
CA GLN A 102 2.61 -0.65 -6.99
C GLN A 102 3.90 0.18 -6.95
N TYR A 103 4.73 -0.03 -5.95
CA TYR A 103 5.91 0.78 -5.67
C TYR A 103 7.19 -0.03 -5.92
N PRO A 104 8.28 0.59 -6.36
CA PRO A 104 9.55 -0.10 -6.61
C PRO A 104 10.18 -0.62 -5.30
N LEU A 105 10.98 -1.68 -5.39
CA LEU A 105 11.81 -2.15 -4.27
C LEU A 105 13.24 -1.65 -4.43
N TYR A 106 13.73 -0.89 -3.46
CA TYR A 106 15.11 -0.39 -3.44
C TYR A 106 15.99 -1.17 -2.50
N ASP A 107 17.28 -1.27 -2.89
CA ASP A 107 18.35 -1.93 -2.12
C ASP A 107 17.98 -3.36 -1.72
N LEU A 108 17.27 -4.08 -2.60
CA LEU A 108 16.81 -5.43 -2.33
C LEU A 108 18.00 -6.38 -2.19
N THR A 109 18.04 -7.04 -1.04
CA THR A 109 18.96 -8.12 -0.71
C THR A 109 18.16 -9.38 -0.42
N ILE A 110 18.59 -10.51 -0.97
CA ILE A 110 17.95 -11.80 -0.81
C ILE A 110 18.94 -12.76 -0.16
N GLN A 111 18.53 -13.41 0.92
CA GLN A 111 19.27 -14.49 1.56
C GLN A 111 18.48 -15.79 1.46
N ILE A 112 19.07 -16.82 0.86
CA ILE A 112 18.45 -18.14 0.74
C ILE A 112 19.14 -19.11 1.69
N THR A 113 18.37 -19.78 2.53
CA THR A 113 18.82 -20.76 3.51
C THR A 113 18.15 -22.11 3.25
N ASP A 114 18.95 -23.13 3.04
CA ASP A 114 18.51 -24.54 3.04
C ASP A 114 18.29 -25.02 4.48
N ILE A 115 17.03 -25.25 4.84
CA ILE A 115 16.63 -25.65 6.21
C ILE A 115 17.05 -27.10 6.52
N ASP A 116 17.11 -27.96 5.51
CA ASP A 116 17.38 -29.37 5.74
C ASP A 116 18.87 -29.63 5.99
N THR A 117 19.75 -28.72 5.54
CA THR A 117 21.19 -28.87 5.73
C THR A 117 21.82 -27.80 6.63
N PHE A 118 21.21 -26.62 6.79
CA PHE A 118 21.76 -25.44 7.50
C PHE A 118 23.20 -25.07 7.10
N LYS A 119 23.69 -25.58 5.96
CA LYS A 119 25.09 -25.43 5.51
C LYS A 119 25.23 -24.52 4.30
N ASN A 120 24.10 -24.21 3.64
CA ASN A 120 24.09 -23.50 2.37
C ASN A 120 23.29 -22.21 2.51
N GLU A 121 23.93 -21.20 3.10
CA GLU A 121 23.42 -19.82 3.05
C GLU A 121 24.00 -19.12 1.81
N LYS A 122 23.13 -18.53 1.01
CA LYS A 122 23.53 -17.71 -0.14
C LYS A 122 22.91 -16.33 -0.01
N ILE A 123 23.77 -15.31 0.09
CA ILE A 123 23.37 -13.91 0.12
C ILE A 123 23.58 -13.31 -1.27
N ILE A 124 22.57 -12.59 -1.75
CA ILE A 124 22.49 -12.06 -3.10
C ILE A 124 22.03 -10.61 -3.02
N ASN A 125 22.85 -9.70 -3.52
CA ASN A 125 22.48 -8.29 -3.65
C ASN A 125 21.82 -8.08 -5.02
N VAL A 126 20.51 -7.82 -5.02
CA VAL A 126 19.73 -7.60 -6.26
C VAL A 126 19.80 -6.14 -6.70
N GLY A 127 19.88 -5.22 -5.74
CA GLY A 127 19.79 -3.78 -5.99
C GLY A 127 18.34 -3.34 -6.18
N ASN A 128 18.06 -2.52 -7.18
CA ASN A 128 16.75 -1.88 -7.34
C ASN A 128 15.86 -2.63 -8.36
N ILE A 129 14.58 -2.79 -8.01
CA ILE A 129 13.52 -3.31 -8.87
C ILE A 129 12.47 -2.21 -9.07
N GLY A 130 12.16 -1.91 -10.32
CA GLY A 130 11.17 -0.89 -10.68
C GLY A 130 9.72 -1.27 -10.28
N SER A 131 8.79 -0.33 -10.47
CA SER A 131 7.38 -0.45 -10.09
C SER A 131 6.51 -1.30 -11.01
N ILE A 132 6.99 -1.66 -12.22
CA ILE A 132 6.26 -2.53 -13.14
C ILE A 132 6.53 -3.98 -12.71
N GLN A 133 5.53 -4.88 -12.81
CA GLN A 133 5.73 -6.31 -12.62
C GLN A 133 6.81 -6.80 -13.60
N HIS A 134 8.03 -6.90 -13.12
CA HIS A 134 9.15 -7.38 -13.90
C HIS A 134 9.43 -8.82 -13.49
N ILE A 135 9.13 -9.77 -14.37
CA ILE A 135 9.84 -11.05 -14.37
C ILE A 135 11.25 -10.70 -14.86
N LYS A 136 12.15 -10.41 -13.92
CA LYS A 136 13.56 -10.21 -14.27
C LYS A 136 14.17 -11.59 -14.42
N HIS A 137 14.44 -12.00 -15.66
CA HIS A 137 15.30 -13.14 -15.91
C HIS A 137 16.68 -12.83 -15.31
N TRP A 138 17.04 -13.61 -14.30
CA TRP A 138 18.30 -13.43 -13.61
C TRP A 138 19.46 -13.79 -14.57
N PRO A 139 20.51 -12.97 -14.71
CA PRO A 139 21.66 -13.34 -15.53
C PRO A 139 22.31 -14.62 -15.00
N LEU A 140 22.53 -15.58 -15.90
CA LEU A 140 22.99 -16.98 -15.68
C LEU A 140 24.23 -17.16 -14.77
N ASN A 141 24.93 -16.09 -14.39
CA ASN A 141 26.18 -16.11 -13.64
C ASN A 141 26.00 -16.37 -12.13
N TYR A 142 24.77 -16.37 -11.61
CA TYR A 142 24.47 -16.77 -10.22
C TYR A 142 23.49 -17.94 -10.16
N ALA A 143 23.56 -18.89 -11.10
CA ALA A 143 22.78 -20.12 -11.00
C ALA A 143 23.00 -20.77 -9.62
N ILE A 144 21.96 -20.75 -8.79
CA ILE A 144 22.00 -21.39 -7.48
C ILE A 144 21.56 -22.83 -7.69
N ASN A 145 22.53 -23.67 -8.00
CA ASN A 145 22.29 -25.09 -8.14
C ASN A 145 22.09 -25.69 -6.74
N PHE A 146 20.83 -25.92 -6.37
CA PHE A 146 20.49 -26.84 -5.29
C PHE A 146 20.37 -28.24 -5.87
N ASN A 147 21.22 -29.16 -5.39
CA ASN A 147 21.14 -30.55 -5.79
C ASN A 147 20.02 -31.25 -5.00
N LEU A 148 18.96 -31.64 -5.71
CA LEU A 148 17.82 -32.39 -5.17
C LEU A 148 17.92 -33.89 -5.42
N HIS A 149 19.05 -34.37 -5.97
CA HIS A 149 19.27 -35.79 -6.25
C HIS A 149 19.15 -36.63 -4.97
N GLY A 150 18.39 -37.72 -5.05
CA GLY A 150 18.12 -38.63 -3.93
C GLY A 150 17.21 -38.06 -2.83
N LYS A 151 16.74 -36.81 -2.93
CA LYS A 151 15.86 -36.20 -1.93
C LYS A 151 14.39 -36.45 -2.26
N SER A 152 13.58 -36.71 -1.23
CA SER A 152 12.12 -36.77 -1.30
C SER A 152 11.45 -35.46 -0.86
N SER A 153 12.21 -34.56 -0.23
CA SER A 153 11.77 -33.29 0.31
C SER A 153 12.94 -32.31 0.29
N GLN A 154 12.64 -31.04 0.07
CA GLN A 154 13.59 -29.96 0.28
C GLN A 154 12.86 -28.71 0.76
N ARG A 155 13.39 -28.05 1.79
CA ARG A 155 12.81 -26.83 2.36
C ARG A 155 13.79 -25.68 2.29
N PHE A 156 13.27 -24.49 2.02
CA PHE A 156 14.03 -23.25 1.99
C PHE A 156 13.31 -22.15 2.74
N ASN A 157 14.09 -21.36 3.47
CA ASN A 157 13.70 -20.03 3.91
C ASN A 157 14.46 -18.99 3.10
N ILE A 158 13.73 -18.05 2.52
CA ILE A 158 14.27 -17.01 1.67
C ILE A 158 13.92 -15.67 2.32
N PHE A 159 14.91 -14.95 2.82
CA PHE A 159 14.73 -13.67 3.48
C PHE A 159 14.97 -12.54 2.49
N PHE A 160 14.11 -11.53 2.54
CA PHE A 160 14.18 -10.34 1.71
C PHE A 160 14.37 -9.12 2.60
N TYR A 161 15.31 -8.27 2.23
CA TYR A 161 15.62 -7.01 2.91
C TYR A 161 15.55 -5.90 1.88
N ALA A 162 14.69 -4.92 2.10
CA ALA A 162 14.58 -3.72 1.27
C ALA A 162 14.27 -2.50 2.17
N ARG A 163 14.19 -1.31 1.56
CA ARG A 163 13.89 -0.07 2.30
C ARG A 163 12.54 -0.07 3.01
N ASN A 164 11.54 -0.77 2.49
CA ASN A 164 10.22 -0.89 3.13
C ASN A 164 10.14 -2.01 4.18
N GLY A 165 11.29 -2.56 4.59
CA GLY A 165 11.41 -3.53 5.66
C GLY A 165 11.77 -4.92 5.18
N THR A 166 11.41 -5.90 5.99
CA THR A 166 11.78 -7.29 5.78
C THR A 166 10.55 -8.18 5.66
N TRP A 167 10.68 -9.20 4.83
CA TRP A 167 9.71 -10.29 4.70
C TRP A 167 10.47 -11.54 4.32
N TYR A 168 9.83 -12.70 4.42
CA TYR A 168 10.46 -13.94 4.03
C TYR A 168 9.48 -14.87 3.33
N GLN A 169 10.02 -15.69 2.45
CA GLN A 169 9.31 -16.73 1.75
C GLN A 169 9.74 -18.08 2.30
N GLN A 170 8.76 -18.92 2.60
CA GLN A 170 8.96 -20.30 2.96
C GLN A 170 8.57 -21.14 1.75
N LEU A 171 9.45 -22.05 1.37
CA LEU A 171 9.31 -22.84 0.15
C LEU A 171 9.59 -24.30 0.45
N ILE A 172 8.64 -25.16 0.09
CA ILE A 172 8.70 -26.59 0.36
C ILE A 172 8.49 -27.34 -0.94
N TYR A 173 9.50 -28.11 -1.32
CA TYR A 173 9.43 -29.09 -2.39
C TYR A 173 9.20 -30.48 -1.81
N LYS A 174 8.26 -31.22 -2.39
CA LYS A 174 8.01 -32.64 -2.08
C LYS A 174 7.95 -33.45 -3.36
N LYS A 175 8.61 -34.60 -3.37
CA LYS A 175 8.61 -35.54 -4.49
C LYS A 175 7.55 -36.62 -4.23
N LEU A 176 6.59 -36.75 -5.15
CA LEU A 176 5.58 -37.82 -5.14
C LEU A 176 5.49 -38.44 -6.53
N LYS A 177 5.61 -39.78 -6.62
CA LYS A 177 5.57 -40.54 -7.87
C LYS A 177 6.41 -39.89 -8.98
N SER A 178 7.66 -39.58 -8.68
CA SER A 178 8.58 -39.03 -9.68
C SER A 178 8.22 -37.62 -10.18
N LYS A 179 7.37 -36.88 -9.47
CA LYS A 179 7.07 -35.46 -9.74
C LYS A 179 7.32 -34.61 -8.51
N TRP A 180 7.84 -33.41 -8.72
CA TRP A 180 8.04 -32.43 -7.66
C TRP A 180 6.82 -31.52 -7.56
N TYR A 181 6.33 -31.36 -6.35
CA TYR A 181 5.25 -30.44 -5.99
C TYR A 181 5.81 -29.38 -5.07
N VAL A 182 5.26 -28.17 -5.19
CA VAL A 182 5.71 -27.00 -4.44
C VAL A 182 4.58 -26.45 -3.58
N ALA A 183 4.93 -26.07 -2.35
CA ALA A 183 4.11 -25.24 -1.49
C ALA A 183 4.96 -24.03 -1.11
N THR A 184 4.42 -22.84 -1.30
CA THR A 184 5.09 -21.59 -0.94
C THR A 184 4.15 -20.63 -0.25
N ARG A 185 4.72 -19.86 0.69
CA ARG A 185 4.07 -18.69 1.25
C ARG A 185 5.07 -17.58 1.48
N VAL A 186 4.63 -16.35 1.34
CA VAL A 186 5.39 -15.14 1.65
C VAL A 186 4.72 -14.48 2.82
N VAL A 187 5.53 -14.11 3.80
CA VAL A 187 5.04 -13.60 5.07
C VAL A 187 5.85 -12.41 5.56
N ARG A 188 5.18 -11.50 6.26
CA ARG A 188 5.77 -10.33 6.89
C ARG A 188 5.36 -10.28 8.36
N SER A 189 6.30 -10.01 9.25
CA SER A 189 5.99 -9.77 10.66
C SER A 189 5.39 -8.39 10.82
N ASN A 190 4.29 -8.28 11.55
CA ASN A 190 3.72 -6.99 11.94
C ASN A 190 4.27 -6.51 13.28
N GLU A 191 3.95 -5.26 13.63
CA GLU A 191 4.44 -4.58 14.83
C GLU A 191 4.05 -5.31 16.13
N GLN A 192 2.95 -6.06 16.11
CA GLN A 192 2.46 -6.85 17.23
C GLN A 192 3.13 -8.23 17.33
N GLY A 193 4.07 -8.55 16.43
CA GLY A 193 4.79 -9.83 16.39
C GLY A 193 3.99 -10.97 15.76
N SER A 194 2.78 -10.69 15.22
CA SER A 194 2.03 -11.64 14.41
C SER A 194 2.51 -11.63 12.95
N VAL A 195 2.10 -12.65 12.19
CA VAL A 195 2.61 -12.91 10.83
C VAL A 195 1.49 -12.71 9.82
N ASP A 196 1.66 -11.73 8.94
CA ASP A 196 0.75 -11.45 7.83
C ASP A 196 1.17 -12.28 6.61
N VAL A 197 0.24 -13.05 6.04
CA VAL A 197 0.47 -13.81 4.81
C VAL A 197 0.21 -12.91 3.60
N LEU A 198 1.27 -12.57 2.88
CA LEU A 198 1.22 -11.70 1.70
C LEU A 198 0.87 -12.47 0.43
N PHE A 199 1.39 -13.70 0.32
CA PHE A 199 1.17 -14.59 -0.82
C PHE A 199 1.19 -16.04 -0.35
N LYS A 200 0.41 -16.90 -1.00
CA LYS A 200 0.40 -18.33 -0.75
C LYS A 200 -0.02 -19.07 -2.02
N ASP A 201 0.77 -20.05 -2.41
CA ASP A 201 0.47 -20.94 -3.52
C ASP A 201 0.90 -22.36 -3.18
N ILE A 202 -0.02 -23.31 -3.35
CA ILE A 202 0.17 -24.72 -3.04
C ILE A 202 -0.27 -25.50 -4.26
N SER A 203 0.63 -26.32 -4.80
CA SER A 203 0.32 -27.18 -5.94
C SER A 203 -0.95 -28.01 -5.65
N PRO A 204 -1.91 -28.12 -6.59
CA PRO A 204 -3.19 -28.81 -6.32
C PRO A 204 -3.06 -30.25 -5.84
N ASN A 205 -1.96 -30.92 -6.23
CA ASN A 205 -1.65 -32.31 -5.85
C ASN A 205 -0.51 -32.39 -4.82
N PHE A 206 -0.29 -31.34 -4.03
CA PHE A 206 0.72 -31.35 -2.98
C PHE A 206 0.41 -32.47 -1.97
N PRO A 207 1.39 -33.29 -1.56
CA PRO A 207 1.13 -34.54 -0.83
C PRO A 207 0.72 -34.37 0.63
N ILE A 208 0.56 -33.13 1.12
CA ILE A 208 0.20 -32.81 2.49
C ILE A 208 -0.97 -31.83 2.42
N HIS A 209 -2.01 -32.04 3.23
CA HIS A 209 -3.10 -31.09 3.35
C HIS A 209 -2.60 -29.77 3.93
N GLU A 210 -3.17 -28.66 3.47
CA GLU A 210 -2.70 -27.32 3.81
C GLU A 210 -2.52 -27.07 5.32
N GLN A 211 -3.45 -27.57 6.13
CA GLN A 211 -3.46 -27.41 7.59
C GLN A 211 -2.31 -28.16 8.29
N ASP A 212 -1.80 -29.21 7.64
CA ASP A 212 -0.74 -30.07 8.16
C ASP A 212 0.65 -29.64 7.67
N ILE A 213 0.72 -28.60 6.82
CA ILE A 213 2.01 -28.08 6.34
C ILE A 213 2.70 -27.33 7.48
N ILE A 214 3.80 -27.92 7.96
CA ILE A 214 4.66 -27.28 8.95
C ILE A 214 5.62 -26.32 8.22
N TRP A 215 5.31 -25.04 8.35
CA TRP A 215 6.13 -23.96 7.85
C TRP A 215 7.17 -23.58 8.91
N GLN A 216 8.45 -23.89 8.66
CA GLN A 216 9.58 -23.60 9.54
C GLN A 216 10.51 -22.58 8.90
#